data_AF-A0A960LH36-F1
#
_entry.id   AF-A0A960LH36-F1
#
_cell.length_a   1.000
_cell.length_b   1.000
_cell.length_c   1.000
_cell.angle_alpha   90.00
_cell.angle_beta   90.00
_cell.angle_gamma   90.00
#
_symmetry.space_group_name_H-M   'P 1'
#
loop_
_entity.id
_entity.type
_entity.pdbx_description
1 polymer ?
#
loop_
_entity_poly.entity_id
_entity_poly.type
_entity_poly.pdbx_seq_one_letter_code
_entity_poly.pdbx_strand_id
1 'polypeptide(L)'
;MMNENDSAKELASLALNPNDWGIRLRAAEALAGEGRASEALSLLSQSIDAPLSLLDSRKVHELTEKLKAAGADATVDVSSLVEEVDDGVPSVAVVLADEDEKDDPPVYVAEAVEDTEESEAPVYEDGELDENGDHRVFLVAEGEAVKPHEKESDASAKVSALTTAVLIHVAIGALLSLAVIAMPRPPVPQVTATLSQNDTDQNVEEVKVQRVSRSVSSSSAQASFVVSAVAASPVAIPEFVGERQTFDVTLGAVGVNIGTGMSFEGKEEESMVNFFGIKSSGSRIVLVIEAARFMLTDSKGGIPAYDKVKADIEKMLAGLNKTTAFNIVLFEGKKIASFREELVAASPSNVRQAVEWLDPINKVYEEIGIRADYTTAPIQEGVEPIPVDDLSHYIKALQRSLEMDVNTVFLLTSGWVHLHKPLDERELEKFYRDYKWTEKDEAAWVEAVKRAQAWLDKENAARRSKGVPQRVIRDWHEIVAELEPNLRRKPGPGYTMEEVEEQVQSAKEIYYRNANKKKPEINIVWFIGEDEEPSVTVDTHFKNITRRDGGKTRVLQGLAGLKNVTGDIKD
;
A
#
# COMPACT_ATOMS: atom_id res chain seq x y z
N MET A 1 -40.81 1.00 29.25
CA MET A 1 -40.15 0.58 30.51
C MET A 1 -39.41 -0.72 30.20
N MET A 2 -38.09 -0.66 30.04
CA MET A 2 -37.26 -1.86 30.01
C MET A 2 -37.29 -2.52 31.38
N ASN A 3 -37.19 -3.85 31.42
CA ASN A 3 -37.27 -4.60 32.66
C ASN A 3 -35.89 -4.59 33.32
N GLU A 4 -35.78 -4.46 34.66
CA GLU A 4 -34.50 -4.54 35.40
C GLU A 4 -33.68 -5.82 35.11
N ASN A 5 -34.29 -6.80 34.45
CA ASN A 5 -33.68 -8.05 34.05
C ASN A 5 -32.87 -7.96 32.73
N ASP A 6 -33.04 -6.88 31.95
CA ASP A 6 -32.44 -6.76 30.62
C ASP A 6 -30.95 -6.38 30.70
N SER A 7 -30.56 -5.44 31.58
CA SER A 7 -29.14 -5.08 31.74
C SER A 7 -28.32 -6.24 32.29
N ALA A 8 -28.85 -7.02 33.25
CA ALA A 8 -28.18 -8.17 33.82
C ALA A 8 -27.91 -9.27 32.77
N LYS A 9 -28.85 -9.48 31.85
CA LYS A 9 -28.71 -10.46 30.77
C LYS A 9 -27.66 -10.02 29.74
N GLU A 10 -27.67 -8.76 29.33
CA GLU A 10 -26.68 -8.26 28.36
C GLU A 10 -25.28 -8.18 28.99
N LEU A 11 -25.15 -7.80 30.27
CA LEU A 11 -23.88 -7.83 30.99
C LEU A 11 -23.32 -9.26 31.15
N ALA A 12 -24.18 -10.25 31.42
CA ALA A 12 -23.76 -11.65 31.45
C ALA A 12 -23.30 -12.14 30.06
N SER A 13 -23.95 -11.67 28.99
CA SER A 13 -23.57 -11.98 27.61
C SER A 13 -22.24 -11.31 27.23
N LEU A 14 -22.02 -10.08 27.67
CA LEU A 14 -20.78 -9.33 27.47
C LEU A 14 -19.61 -9.97 28.23
N ALA A 15 -19.84 -10.50 29.42
CA ALA A 15 -18.82 -11.23 30.17
C ALA A 15 -18.30 -12.48 29.43
N LEU A 16 -19.14 -13.10 28.60
CA LEU A 16 -18.74 -14.23 27.75
C LEU A 16 -17.98 -13.77 26.49
N ASN A 17 -18.27 -12.57 25.98
CA ASN A 17 -17.69 -12.01 24.76
C ASN A 17 -17.33 -10.52 24.94
N PRO A 18 -16.24 -10.20 25.66
CA PRO A 18 -15.94 -8.82 26.06
C PRO A 18 -15.69 -7.87 24.89
N ASN A 19 -15.29 -8.36 23.71
CA ASN A 19 -14.95 -7.51 22.57
C ASN A 19 -16.11 -7.38 21.55
N ASP A 20 -17.30 -7.92 21.84
CA ASP A 20 -18.47 -7.77 20.97
C ASP A 20 -19.15 -6.40 21.20
N TRP A 21 -18.90 -5.47 20.28
CA TRP A 21 -19.44 -4.11 20.33
C TRP A 21 -20.97 -4.05 20.24
N GLY A 22 -21.62 -5.01 19.57
CA GLY A 22 -23.08 -5.08 19.50
C GLY A 22 -23.70 -5.44 20.85
N ILE A 23 -23.11 -6.38 21.59
CA ILE A 23 -23.54 -6.72 22.97
C ILE A 23 -23.21 -5.56 23.91
N ARG A 24 -22.03 -4.95 23.79
CA ARG A 24 -21.60 -3.82 24.63
C ARG A 24 -22.52 -2.61 24.50
N LEU A 25 -22.92 -2.25 23.28
CA LEU A 25 -23.88 -1.17 23.02
C LEU A 25 -25.24 -1.46 23.66
N ARG A 26 -25.79 -2.67 23.47
CA ARG A 26 -27.08 -3.04 24.10
C ARG A 26 -27.02 -3.04 25.63
N ALA A 27 -25.91 -3.52 26.20
CA ALA A 27 -25.69 -3.48 27.64
C ALA A 27 -25.61 -2.03 28.16
N ALA A 28 -24.92 -1.14 27.45
CA ALA A 28 -24.85 0.28 27.80
C ALA A 28 -26.21 0.98 27.67
N GLU A 29 -26.99 0.70 26.61
CA GLU A 29 -28.36 1.22 26.43
C GLU A 29 -29.31 0.74 27.54
N ALA A 30 -29.24 -0.54 27.92
CA ALA A 30 -30.04 -1.08 29.01
C ALA A 30 -29.70 -0.42 30.36
N LEU A 31 -28.42 -0.24 30.67
CA LEU A 31 -27.96 0.49 31.85
C LEU A 31 -28.44 1.94 31.84
N ALA A 32 -28.39 2.61 30.70
CA ALA A 32 -28.89 3.98 30.54
C ALA A 32 -30.40 4.05 30.82
N GLY A 33 -31.18 3.09 30.32
CA GLY A 33 -32.63 2.98 30.55
C GLY A 33 -33.03 2.76 32.01
N GLU A 34 -32.14 2.20 32.81
CA GLU A 34 -32.29 2.02 34.28
C GLU A 34 -31.83 3.26 35.08
N GLY A 35 -31.39 4.33 34.42
CA GLY A 35 -30.83 5.51 35.08
C GLY A 35 -29.39 5.32 35.57
N ARG A 36 -28.69 4.27 35.13
CA ARG A 36 -27.29 3.97 35.49
C ARG A 36 -26.32 4.50 34.44
N ALA A 37 -26.46 5.78 34.10
CA ALA A 37 -25.76 6.41 32.99
C ALA A 37 -24.22 6.39 33.12
N SER A 38 -23.69 6.58 34.33
CA SER A 38 -22.24 6.49 34.58
C SER A 38 -21.68 5.08 34.37
N GLU A 39 -22.46 4.04 34.69
CA GLU A 39 -22.04 2.65 34.46
C GLU A 39 -22.06 2.30 32.98
N ALA A 40 -23.07 2.78 32.24
CA ALA A 40 -23.13 2.66 30.79
C ALA A 40 -21.90 3.30 30.12
N LEU A 41 -21.54 4.51 30.55
CA LEU A 41 -20.40 5.24 30.00
C LEU A 41 -19.07 4.57 30.34
N SER A 42 -18.92 4.08 31.57
CA SER A 42 -17.76 3.28 31.97
C SER A 42 -17.64 2.01 31.12
N LEU A 43 -18.77 1.33 30.85
CA LEU A 43 -18.79 0.14 30.01
C LEU A 43 -18.31 0.43 28.59
N LEU A 44 -18.70 1.55 27.98
CA LEU A 44 -18.20 1.93 26.64
C LEU A 44 -16.69 2.21 26.66
N SER A 45 -16.17 2.81 27.73
CA SER A 45 -14.75 3.17 27.87
C SER A 45 -13.80 1.99 28.17
N GLN A 46 -14.33 0.84 28.63
CA GLN A 46 -13.52 -0.31 29.05
C GLN A 46 -13.12 -1.25 27.90
N SER A 47 -13.47 -0.94 26.64
CA SER A 47 -13.05 -1.77 25.51
C SER A 47 -11.55 -1.57 25.22
N ILE A 48 -10.86 -2.68 24.93
CA ILE A 48 -9.46 -2.67 24.49
C ILE A 48 -9.36 -2.37 22.99
N ASP A 49 -10.40 -2.74 22.23
CA ASP A 49 -10.45 -2.62 20.77
C ASP A 49 -11.50 -1.59 20.33
N ALA A 50 -11.21 -0.84 19.26
CA ALA A 50 -12.15 0.10 18.64
C ALA A 50 -13.37 -0.62 18.01
N PRO A 51 -14.51 0.07 17.81
CA PRO A 51 -15.66 -0.50 17.13
C PRO A 51 -15.30 -1.00 15.73
N LEU A 52 -15.69 -2.23 15.42
CA LEU A 52 -15.30 -2.89 14.16
C LEU A 52 -16.05 -2.36 12.92
N SER A 53 -17.12 -1.59 13.12
CA SER A 53 -17.91 -1.01 12.03
C SER A 53 -18.18 0.48 12.24
N LEU A 54 -18.23 1.25 11.13
CA LEU A 54 -18.61 2.67 11.14
C LEU A 54 -20.00 2.93 11.74
N LEU A 55 -20.91 1.95 11.66
CA LEU A 55 -22.23 2.02 12.28
C LEU A 55 -22.14 1.93 13.80
N ASP A 56 -21.29 1.03 14.31
CA ASP A 56 -21.07 0.90 15.75
C ASP A 56 -20.33 2.13 16.30
N SER A 57 -19.35 2.68 15.58
CA SER A 57 -18.67 3.93 15.98
C SER A 57 -19.63 5.11 16.13
N ARG A 58 -20.56 5.30 15.17
CA ARG A 58 -21.60 6.34 15.26
C ARG A 58 -22.52 6.13 16.45
N LYS A 59 -22.99 4.90 16.68
CA LYS A 59 -23.84 4.58 17.84
C LYS A 59 -23.13 4.79 19.17
N VAL A 60 -21.84 4.44 19.25
CA VAL A 60 -21.01 4.71 20.44
C VAL A 60 -20.92 6.20 20.70
N HIS A 61 -20.67 7.01 19.67
CA HIS A 61 -20.62 8.47 19.80
C HIS A 61 -21.97 9.07 20.24
N GLU A 62 -23.07 8.74 19.54
CA GLU A 62 -24.41 9.22 19.88
C GLU A 62 -24.83 8.85 21.31
N LEU A 63 -24.56 7.60 21.72
CA LEU A 63 -24.89 7.13 23.06
C LEU A 63 -24.01 7.82 24.12
N THR A 64 -22.73 8.02 23.83
CA THR A 64 -21.80 8.75 24.71
C THR A 64 -22.26 10.18 24.97
N GLU A 65 -22.66 10.91 23.92
CA GLU A 65 -23.15 12.28 24.07
C GLU A 65 -24.50 12.34 24.82
N LYS A 66 -25.41 11.40 24.57
CA LYS A 66 -26.65 11.26 25.34
C LYS A 66 -26.39 11.00 26.82
N LEU A 67 -25.42 10.14 27.14
CA LEU A 67 -25.05 9.81 28.52
C LEU A 67 -24.42 11.00 29.25
N LYS A 68 -23.51 11.73 28.60
CA LYS A 68 -22.92 12.97 29.14
C LYS A 68 -23.99 14.04 29.39
N ALA A 69 -24.92 14.23 28.45
CA ALA A 69 -26.04 15.16 28.60
C ALA A 69 -26.97 14.80 29.78
N ALA A 70 -27.06 13.51 30.13
CA ALA A 70 -27.78 13.02 31.30
C ALA A 70 -26.99 13.15 32.62
N GLY A 71 -25.82 13.79 32.61
CA GLY A 71 -24.99 14.02 33.80
C GLY A 71 -24.09 12.85 34.17
N ALA A 72 -23.86 11.88 33.27
CA ALA A 72 -22.85 10.85 33.47
C ALA A 72 -21.46 11.48 33.37
N ASP A 73 -20.74 11.51 34.49
CA ASP A 73 -19.33 11.89 34.51
C ASP A 73 -18.47 10.62 34.43
N ALA A 74 -17.64 10.50 33.41
CA ALA A 74 -16.66 9.42 33.31
C ALA A 74 -15.27 9.93 33.65
N THR A 75 -14.57 9.21 34.52
CA THR A 75 -13.15 9.45 34.81
C THR A 75 -12.21 9.07 33.66
N VAL A 76 -12.74 8.56 32.55
CA VAL A 76 -11.98 8.06 31.40
C VAL A 76 -12.42 8.79 30.15
N ASP A 77 -11.45 9.36 29.43
CA ASP A 77 -11.68 10.06 28.18
C ASP A 77 -12.11 9.09 27.08
N VAL A 78 -13.39 9.16 26.69
CA VAL A 78 -13.97 8.32 25.63
C VAL A 78 -13.69 8.91 24.24
N SER A 79 -13.15 10.14 24.17
CA SER A 79 -12.86 10.85 22.92
C SER A 79 -11.79 10.14 22.10
N SER A 80 -10.92 9.33 22.73
CA SER A 80 -9.94 8.51 22.03
C SER A 80 -10.52 7.24 21.38
N LEU A 81 -11.76 6.85 21.70
CA LEU A 81 -12.45 5.70 21.10
C LEU A 81 -13.32 6.07 19.90
N VAL A 82 -13.55 7.37 19.71
CA VAL A 82 -14.26 7.92 18.56
C VAL A 82 -13.20 8.61 17.71
N GLU A 83 -12.77 7.99 16.60
CA GLU A 83 -12.07 8.71 15.53
C GLU A 83 -12.92 9.95 15.20
N GLU A 84 -12.33 11.16 15.26
CA GLU A 84 -13.04 12.44 15.09
C GLU A 84 -14.04 12.35 13.94
N VAL A 85 -15.33 12.35 14.30
CA VAL A 85 -16.42 12.53 13.34
C VAL A 85 -16.52 14.03 13.14
N ASP A 86 -16.00 14.52 12.02
CA ASP A 86 -15.99 15.93 11.62
C ASP A 86 -17.38 16.58 11.77
N ASP A 87 -17.44 17.71 12.50
CA ASP A 87 -18.65 18.42 12.98
C ASP A 87 -19.45 19.13 11.85
N GLY A 88 -19.26 18.74 10.59
CA GLY A 88 -19.85 19.38 9.41
C GLY A 88 -21.34 19.08 9.16
N VAL A 89 -22.04 18.34 10.01
CA VAL A 89 -23.43 17.89 9.76
C VAL A 89 -24.43 18.70 10.62
N PRO A 90 -25.38 19.46 10.04
CA PRO A 90 -26.37 20.17 10.82
C PRO A 90 -27.43 19.21 11.40
N SER A 91 -27.71 19.39 12.70
CA SER A 91 -28.73 18.66 13.46
C SER A 91 -30.14 18.83 12.87
N VAL A 92 -30.78 17.72 12.48
CA VAL A 92 -32.20 17.69 12.12
C VAL A 92 -33.04 17.71 13.39
N ALA A 93 -33.80 18.79 13.60
CA ALA A 93 -34.86 18.83 14.60
C ALA A 93 -36.03 17.96 14.12
N VAL A 94 -36.32 16.89 14.86
CA VAL A 94 -37.56 16.10 14.68
C VAL A 94 -38.73 16.94 15.22
N VAL A 95 -39.48 17.56 14.31
CA VAL A 95 -40.80 18.11 14.63
C VAL A 95 -41.77 16.93 14.66
N LEU A 96 -42.25 16.60 15.86
CA LEU A 96 -43.42 15.73 16.03
C LEU A 96 -44.65 16.49 15.51
N ALA A 97 -45.25 16.00 14.43
CA ALA A 97 -46.54 16.49 13.96
C ALA A 97 -47.65 15.82 14.78
N ASP A 98 -48.47 16.66 15.42
CA ASP A 98 -49.74 16.27 16.02
C ASP A 98 -50.71 15.77 14.93
N GLU A 99 -51.40 14.67 15.24
CA GLU A 99 -52.58 14.20 14.51
C GLU A 99 -53.78 15.09 14.86
N ASP A 100 -54.26 15.88 13.90
CA ASP A 100 -55.68 16.20 13.67
C ASP A 100 -55.81 17.48 12.81
N GLU A 101 -56.03 17.35 11.49
CA GLU A 101 -57.02 18.19 10.80
C GLU A 101 -57.29 17.67 9.38
N LYS A 102 -58.59 17.56 9.07
CA LYS A 102 -59.14 17.27 7.75
C LYS A 102 -59.06 18.54 6.90
N ASP A 103 -58.56 18.44 5.67
CA ASP A 103 -59.03 19.25 4.55
C ASP A 103 -58.64 18.61 3.20
N ASP A 104 -59.52 18.80 2.22
CA ASP A 104 -59.62 18.10 0.93
C ASP A 104 -58.36 18.13 0.02
N PRO A 105 -58.12 17.09 -0.81
CA PRO A 105 -57.07 17.11 -1.81
C PRO A 105 -57.49 17.94 -3.05
N PRO A 106 -56.56 18.69 -3.69
CA PRO A 106 -56.85 19.33 -4.95
C PRO A 106 -56.94 18.30 -6.09
N VAL A 107 -58.06 18.37 -6.79
CA VAL A 107 -58.33 17.75 -8.09
C VAL A 107 -57.31 18.27 -9.10
N TYR A 108 -56.44 17.39 -9.62
CA TYR A 108 -55.73 17.64 -10.86
C TYR A 108 -56.39 16.88 -12.00
N VAL A 109 -56.93 17.67 -12.93
CA VAL A 109 -57.55 17.25 -14.18
C VAL A 109 -56.46 16.68 -15.10
N ALA A 110 -56.65 15.45 -15.54
CA ALA A 110 -55.88 14.85 -16.63
C ALA A 110 -56.24 15.54 -17.95
N GLU A 111 -55.27 16.16 -18.60
CA GLU A 111 -55.37 16.55 -20.00
C GLU A 111 -54.51 15.59 -20.81
N ALA A 112 -55.16 14.89 -21.74
CA ALA A 112 -54.53 13.96 -22.65
C ALA A 112 -53.75 14.74 -23.71
N VAL A 113 -52.48 14.39 -23.92
CA VAL A 113 -51.69 14.81 -25.09
C VAL A 113 -51.08 13.56 -25.72
N GLU A 114 -51.19 13.56 -27.05
CA GLU A 114 -50.98 12.47 -27.99
C GLU A 114 -49.53 11.96 -28.07
N ASP A 115 -49.41 10.71 -28.49
CA ASP A 115 -48.21 10.04 -28.98
C ASP A 115 -47.48 10.86 -30.07
N THR A 116 -46.19 11.15 -29.91
CA THR A 116 -45.16 10.87 -30.95
C THR A 116 -43.72 11.10 -30.46
N GLU A 117 -42.84 10.21 -30.95
CA GLU A 117 -41.39 10.32 -31.15
C GLU A 117 -40.44 9.84 -30.02
N GLU A 118 -39.81 8.69 -30.32
CA GLU A 118 -38.59 8.16 -29.71
C GLU A 118 -37.45 9.19 -29.85
N SER A 119 -36.95 9.70 -28.71
CA SER A 119 -35.70 10.45 -28.70
C SER A 119 -34.52 9.47 -28.63
N GLU A 120 -33.80 9.30 -29.74
CA GLU A 120 -32.48 8.68 -29.74
C GLU A 120 -31.49 9.56 -28.97
N ALA A 121 -30.69 8.93 -28.11
CA ALA A 121 -29.59 9.59 -27.40
C ALA A 121 -28.54 10.11 -28.41
N PRO A 122 -27.91 11.27 -28.16
CA PRO A 122 -26.86 11.77 -29.04
C PRO A 122 -25.66 10.81 -29.03
N VAL A 123 -25.34 10.26 -30.20
CA VAL A 123 -24.09 9.56 -30.47
C VAL A 123 -23.00 10.64 -30.59
N TYR A 124 -22.07 10.66 -29.64
CA TYR A 124 -20.84 11.44 -29.78
C TYR A 124 -19.87 10.63 -30.66
N GLU A 125 -19.63 11.08 -31.88
CA GLU A 125 -18.48 10.60 -32.67
C GLU A 125 -17.21 11.27 -32.14
N ASP A 126 -16.24 10.46 -31.73
CA ASP A 126 -14.88 10.89 -31.40
C ASP A 126 -14.24 11.52 -32.64
N GLY A 127 -14.04 12.84 -32.61
CA GLY A 127 -13.30 13.55 -33.64
C GLY A 127 -11.80 13.24 -33.55
N GLU A 128 -11.24 12.65 -34.60
CA GLU A 128 -9.79 12.54 -34.77
C GLU A 128 -9.17 13.95 -34.87
N LEU A 129 -8.16 14.20 -34.03
CA LEU A 129 -7.30 15.39 -34.08
C LEU A 129 -6.39 15.30 -35.30
N ASP A 130 -6.32 16.36 -36.11
CA ASP A 130 -5.27 16.49 -37.11
C ASP A 130 -3.95 16.97 -36.48
N GLU A 131 -2.85 16.75 -37.19
CA GLU A 131 -1.48 16.97 -36.70
C GLU A 131 -1.12 18.45 -36.44
N ASN A 132 -2.06 19.39 -36.62
CA ASN A 132 -1.83 20.82 -36.40
C ASN A 132 -2.72 21.45 -35.31
N GLY A 133 -3.57 20.67 -34.64
CA GLY A 133 -4.22 21.10 -33.40
C GLY A 133 -5.20 22.28 -33.52
N ASP A 134 -5.86 22.44 -34.67
CA ASP A 134 -6.83 23.54 -34.89
C ASP A 134 -8.26 23.00 -34.96
N HIS A 135 -9.12 23.45 -34.04
CA HIS A 135 -10.52 23.03 -33.98
C HIS A 135 -11.33 23.66 -35.12
N ARG A 136 -11.74 22.87 -36.12
CA ARG A 136 -12.80 23.28 -37.04
C ARG A 136 -14.16 22.84 -36.53
N VAL A 137 -14.91 23.76 -35.95
CA VAL A 137 -16.32 23.59 -35.65
C VAL A 137 -17.12 23.72 -36.95
N PHE A 138 -17.70 22.63 -37.43
CA PHE A 138 -18.67 22.70 -38.54
C PHE A 138 -20.05 23.06 -37.97
N LEU A 139 -20.49 24.30 -38.22
CA LEU A 139 -21.88 24.68 -38.03
C LEU A 139 -22.68 24.13 -39.21
N VAL A 140 -23.38 23.01 -39.00
CA VAL A 140 -24.37 22.50 -39.94
C VAL A 140 -25.70 23.15 -39.61
N ALA A 141 -26.23 23.96 -40.53
CA ALA A 141 -27.55 24.52 -40.41
C ALA A 141 -28.61 23.42 -40.58
N GLU A 142 -29.63 23.47 -39.73
CA GLU A 142 -30.75 22.54 -39.69
C GLU A 142 -31.53 22.57 -41.03
N GLY A 143 -31.55 21.43 -41.75
CA GLY A 143 -32.48 21.23 -42.89
C GLY A 143 -31.90 20.75 -44.23
N GLU A 144 -30.62 20.43 -44.36
CA GLU A 144 -30.08 19.89 -45.62
C GLU A 144 -29.87 18.37 -45.55
N ALA A 145 -30.67 17.62 -46.33
CA ALA A 145 -30.59 16.17 -46.41
C ALA A 145 -29.25 15.74 -47.05
N VAL A 146 -28.32 15.28 -46.22
CA VAL A 146 -27.06 14.69 -46.65
C VAL A 146 -27.35 13.33 -47.29
N LYS A 147 -27.06 13.19 -48.59
CA LYS A 147 -27.09 11.90 -49.28
C LYS A 147 -25.96 11.02 -48.73
N PRO A 148 -26.22 9.76 -48.34
CA PRO A 148 -25.18 8.88 -47.86
C PRO A 148 -24.18 8.62 -48.99
N HIS A 149 -22.92 8.95 -48.73
CA HIS A 149 -21.82 8.54 -49.60
C HIS A 149 -21.64 7.03 -49.44
N GLU A 150 -21.98 6.26 -50.48
CA GLU A 150 -21.58 4.86 -50.59
C GLU A 150 -20.04 4.79 -50.47
N LYS A 151 -19.54 4.31 -49.34
CA LYS A 151 -18.13 3.93 -49.20
C LYS A 151 -17.93 2.65 -50.01
N GLU A 152 -17.36 2.79 -51.22
CA GLU A 152 -16.78 1.67 -51.95
C GLU A 152 -15.79 0.95 -51.02
N SER A 153 -16.03 -0.34 -50.77
CA SER A 153 -15.14 -1.15 -49.97
C SER A 153 -13.81 -1.33 -50.71
N ASP A 154 -12.77 -0.64 -50.24
CA ASP A 154 -11.43 -0.70 -50.82
C ASP A 154 -10.69 -2.00 -50.42
N ALA A 155 -11.30 -3.14 -50.76
CA ALA A 155 -10.79 -4.49 -50.50
C ALA A 155 -9.44 -4.72 -51.20
N SER A 156 -9.19 -4.01 -52.31
CA SER A 156 -7.92 -4.05 -53.04
C SER A 156 -6.77 -3.46 -52.23
N ALA A 157 -6.99 -2.32 -51.54
CA ALA A 157 -5.98 -1.69 -50.70
C ALA A 157 -5.57 -2.57 -49.52
N LYS A 158 -6.53 -3.26 -48.88
CA LYS A 158 -6.25 -4.17 -47.75
C LYS A 158 -5.43 -5.40 -48.15
N VAL A 159 -5.70 -5.97 -49.34
CA VAL A 159 -4.94 -7.11 -49.87
C VAL A 159 -3.51 -6.70 -50.26
N SER A 160 -3.34 -5.49 -50.81
CA SER A 160 -2.01 -4.95 -51.15
C SER A 160 -1.13 -4.71 -49.91
N ALA A 161 -1.71 -4.16 -48.85
CA ALA A 161 -1.01 -3.92 -47.59
C ALA A 161 -0.53 -5.21 -46.92
N LEU A 162 -1.39 -6.25 -46.89
CA LEU A 162 -1.03 -7.55 -46.31
C LEU A 162 0.13 -8.22 -47.09
N THR A 163 0.08 -8.17 -48.42
CA THR A 163 1.10 -8.79 -49.28
C THR A 163 2.47 -8.11 -49.09
N THR A 164 2.47 -6.78 -48.96
CA THR A 164 3.68 -5.98 -48.71
C THR A 164 4.29 -6.30 -47.34
N ALA A 165 3.46 -6.43 -46.30
CA ALA A 165 3.93 -6.78 -44.96
C ALA A 165 4.60 -8.16 -44.92
N VAL A 166 4.05 -9.16 -45.62
CA VAL A 166 4.64 -10.51 -45.70
C VAL A 166 6.01 -10.48 -46.38
N LEU A 167 6.16 -9.74 -47.49
CA LEU A 167 7.44 -9.62 -48.19
C LEU A 167 8.54 -8.99 -47.33
N ILE A 168 8.21 -7.97 -46.54
CA ILE A 168 9.15 -7.32 -45.61
C ILE A 168 9.64 -8.32 -44.56
N HIS A 169 8.75 -9.12 -43.98
CA HIS A 169 9.14 -10.11 -42.97
C HIS A 169 10.04 -11.21 -43.54
N VAL A 170 9.78 -11.67 -44.76
CA VAL A 170 10.64 -12.63 -45.47
C VAL A 170 12.04 -12.04 -45.69
N ALA A 171 12.13 -10.76 -46.09
CA ALA A 171 13.41 -10.09 -46.28
C ALA A 171 14.21 -9.95 -44.97
N ILE A 172 13.56 -9.58 -43.87
CA ILE A 172 14.20 -9.49 -42.54
C ILE A 172 14.71 -10.86 -42.08
N GLY A 173 13.90 -11.91 -42.24
CA GLY A 173 14.29 -13.27 -41.88
C GLY A 173 15.51 -13.77 -42.68
N ALA A 174 15.58 -13.45 -43.97
CA ALA A 174 16.74 -13.77 -44.80
C ALA A 174 18.01 -13.03 -44.35
N LEU A 175 17.90 -11.74 -44.02
CA LEU A 175 19.03 -10.94 -43.50
C LEU A 175 19.56 -11.47 -42.17
N LEU A 176 18.68 -11.82 -41.23
CA LEU A 176 19.07 -12.40 -39.94
C LEU A 176 19.76 -13.76 -40.12
N SER A 177 19.25 -14.59 -41.02
CA SER A 177 19.87 -15.88 -41.35
C SER A 177 21.29 -15.70 -41.91
N LEU A 178 21.48 -14.70 -42.75
CA LEU A 178 22.78 -14.36 -43.34
C LEU A 178 23.77 -13.83 -42.28
N ALA A 179 23.26 -13.04 -41.32
CA ALA A 179 24.05 -12.56 -40.18
C ALA A 179 24.54 -13.71 -39.27
N VAL A 180 23.68 -14.70 -39.01
CA VAL A 180 24.06 -15.89 -38.22
C VAL A 180 25.14 -16.72 -38.91
N ILE A 181 25.10 -16.83 -40.24
CA ILE A 181 26.12 -17.55 -41.03
C ILE A 181 27.44 -16.76 -41.08
N ALA A 182 27.37 -15.43 -41.14
CA ALA A 182 28.55 -14.57 -41.27
C ALA A 182 29.31 -14.35 -39.96
N MET A 183 28.70 -14.60 -38.79
CA MET A 183 29.36 -14.44 -37.50
C MET A 183 30.27 -15.64 -37.17
N PRO A 184 31.60 -15.43 -37.02
CA PRO A 184 32.50 -16.49 -36.58
C PRO A 184 32.12 -16.94 -35.17
N ARG A 185 32.12 -18.26 -34.93
CA ARG A 185 31.85 -18.82 -33.61
C ARG A 185 32.89 -18.30 -32.61
N PRO A 186 32.49 -17.81 -31.43
CA PRO A 186 33.45 -17.39 -30.41
C PRO A 186 34.32 -18.58 -30.02
N PRO A 187 35.63 -18.37 -29.79
CA PRO A 187 36.52 -19.43 -29.35
C PRO A 187 36.02 -20.00 -28.02
N VAL A 188 35.99 -21.33 -27.93
CA VAL A 188 35.63 -22.04 -26.69
C VAL A 188 36.57 -21.59 -25.56
N PRO A 189 36.03 -21.18 -24.39
CA PRO A 189 36.86 -20.82 -23.26
C PRO A 189 37.64 -22.06 -22.79
N GLN A 190 38.94 -22.05 -23.01
CA GLN A 190 39.83 -23.05 -22.43
C GLN A 190 40.08 -22.65 -20.98
N VAL A 191 39.59 -23.45 -20.04
CA VAL A 191 39.88 -23.32 -18.62
C VAL A 191 41.32 -23.76 -18.39
N THR A 192 42.25 -22.82 -18.47
CA THR A 192 43.63 -23.03 -18.03
C THR A 192 43.65 -22.94 -16.51
N ALA A 193 43.62 -24.09 -15.84
CA ALA A 193 43.86 -24.15 -14.40
C ALA A 193 45.34 -23.83 -14.14
N THR A 194 45.65 -22.58 -13.80
CA THR A 194 46.95 -22.22 -13.21
C THR A 194 46.96 -22.63 -11.74
N LEU A 195 47.46 -23.84 -11.47
CA LEU A 195 47.93 -24.19 -10.12
C LEU A 195 49.10 -23.26 -9.78
N SER A 196 48.87 -22.32 -8.86
CA SER A 196 49.96 -21.62 -8.18
C SER A 196 50.52 -22.54 -7.10
N GLN A 197 51.61 -23.25 -7.41
CA GLN A 197 52.46 -23.85 -6.39
C GLN A 197 53.36 -22.75 -5.82
N ASN A 198 53.14 -22.41 -4.54
CA ASN A 198 54.10 -21.69 -3.73
C ASN A 198 55.24 -22.65 -3.36
N ASP A 199 56.30 -22.68 -4.16
CA ASP A 199 57.58 -23.21 -3.72
C ASP A 199 58.34 -22.10 -2.98
N THR A 200 58.51 -22.35 -1.68
CA THR A 200 59.37 -21.57 -0.80
C THR A 200 60.80 -22.07 -1.01
N ASP A 201 61.55 -21.41 -1.89
CA ASP A 201 63.01 -21.55 -1.91
C ASP A 201 63.66 -20.35 -1.23
N GLN A 202 64.41 -20.69 -0.18
CA GLN A 202 65.25 -19.80 0.59
C GLN A 202 66.37 -19.26 -0.28
N ASN A 203 66.52 -17.93 -0.33
CA ASN A 203 67.80 -17.32 -0.64
C ASN A 203 68.11 -16.25 0.41
N VAL A 204 69.20 -16.52 1.14
CA VAL A 204 69.73 -15.67 2.20
C VAL A 204 70.67 -14.66 1.55
N GLU A 205 70.26 -13.39 1.51
CA GLU A 205 71.18 -12.27 1.27
C GLU A 205 71.42 -11.53 2.59
N GLU A 206 72.69 -11.51 3.02
CA GLU A 206 73.19 -10.74 4.16
C GLU A 206 73.00 -9.24 3.93
N VAL A 207 72.19 -8.59 4.76
CA VAL A 207 72.20 -7.12 4.90
C VAL A 207 72.64 -6.75 6.32
N LYS A 208 73.80 -6.09 6.38
CA LYS A 208 74.45 -5.60 7.59
C LYS A 208 73.55 -4.66 8.40
N VAL A 209 73.40 -5.01 9.66
CA VAL A 209 72.74 -4.22 10.71
C VAL A 209 73.56 -2.97 11.02
N GLN A 210 73.00 -1.78 10.77
CA GLN A 210 73.51 -0.52 11.31
C GLN A 210 72.60 -0.07 12.46
N ARG A 211 73.10 -0.19 13.69
CA ARG A 211 72.47 0.34 14.91
C ARG A 211 72.43 1.87 14.85
N VAL A 212 71.25 2.45 15.04
CA VAL A 212 71.10 3.84 15.48
C VAL A 212 70.37 3.84 16.83
N SER A 213 70.98 4.56 17.76
CA SER A 213 70.71 4.66 19.19
C SER A 213 69.42 5.42 19.53
N ARG A 214 68.81 5.00 20.64
CA ARG A 214 67.74 5.68 21.41
C ARG A 214 68.03 7.16 21.66
N SER A 215 66.97 7.97 21.62
CA SER A 215 66.81 9.10 22.54
C SER A 215 65.57 8.87 23.42
N VAL A 216 65.71 9.25 24.69
CA VAL A 216 64.74 9.12 25.76
C VAL A 216 64.09 10.49 25.93
N SER A 217 62.77 10.56 26.05
CA SER A 217 62.07 11.73 26.60
C SER A 217 61.21 11.30 27.78
N SER A 218 61.58 11.85 28.93
CA SER A 218 60.93 11.74 30.24
C SER A 218 59.81 12.77 30.40
N SER A 219 58.68 12.38 31.00
CA SER A 219 57.76 13.24 31.78
C SER A 219 56.82 12.31 32.57
N SER A 220 57.19 11.95 33.81
CA SER A 220 56.70 12.53 35.07
C SER A 220 55.32 12.00 35.50
N ALA A 221 55.35 11.19 36.55
CA ALA A 221 54.22 10.63 37.28
C ALA A 221 53.49 11.68 38.13
N GLN A 222 52.17 11.53 38.26
CA GLN A 222 51.45 11.83 39.49
C GLN A 222 50.38 10.75 39.74
N ALA A 223 50.35 10.26 40.96
CA ALA A 223 49.38 9.32 41.50
C ALA A 223 48.80 9.91 42.79
N SER A 224 47.49 9.70 43.01
CA SER A 224 46.80 9.77 44.31
C SER A 224 45.40 9.16 44.12
N PHE A 225 45.08 7.99 44.72
CA PHE A 225 44.48 7.74 46.07
C PHE A 225 42.98 8.15 46.13
N VAL A 226 41.95 7.45 46.68
CA VAL A 226 41.74 6.37 47.68
C VAL A 226 40.27 5.83 47.63
N VAL A 227 40.13 4.49 47.73
CA VAL A 227 39.22 3.57 48.51
C VAL A 227 37.79 3.97 48.97
N SER A 228 36.79 3.09 48.71
CA SER A 228 35.91 2.33 49.67
C SER A 228 34.59 1.87 48.99
N ALA A 229 34.34 0.57 48.71
CA ALA A 229 33.86 -0.53 49.57
C ALA A 229 32.38 -0.45 49.99
N VAL A 230 31.56 -1.47 49.63
CA VAL A 230 30.68 -2.27 50.53
C VAL A 230 29.98 -3.44 49.77
N ALA A 231 30.13 -4.61 50.40
CA ALA A 231 29.29 -5.82 50.47
C ALA A 231 29.00 -6.72 49.26
N ALA A 232 29.39 -7.99 49.46
CA ALA A 232 29.14 -9.18 48.65
C ALA A 232 27.80 -9.86 48.98
N SER A 233 27.25 -10.56 47.99
CA SER A 233 26.60 -11.86 48.19
C SER A 233 27.02 -12.80 47.04
N PRO A 234 27.50 -14.03 47.33
CA PRO A 234 28.08 -14.91 46.31
C PRO A 234 27.02 -15.89 45.76
N VAL A 235 26.74 -15.80 44.47
CA VAL A 235 26.21 -16.94 43.71
C VAL A 235 27.14 -17.14 42.52
N ALA A 236 27.98 -18.17 42.63
CA ALA A 236 28.93 -18.54 41.60
C ALA A 236 28.19 -19.15 40.40
N ILE A 237 28.20 -18.43 39.27
CA ILE A 237 27.82 -18.95 37.96
C ILE A 237 29.13 -19.01 37.15
N PRO A 238 29.44 -20.13 36.47
CA PRO A 238 30.72 -20.30 35.78
C PRO A 238 30.91 -19.28 34.66
N GLU A 239 32.13 -18.74 34.61
CA GLU A 239 32.63 -17.73 33.69
C GLU A 239 32.90 -18.36 32.31
N PHE A 240 32.10 -17.99 31.31
CA PHE A 240 32.48 -18.18 29.91
C PHE A 240 33.23 -16.92 29.46
N VAL A 241 34.51 -17.07 29.19
CA VAL A 241 35.34 -16.06 28.53
C VAL A 241 34.86 -15.93 27.08
N GLY A 242 34.10 -14.88 26.81
CA GLY A 242 33.87 -14.34 25.48
C GLY A 242 34.14 -12.85 25.54
N GLU A 243 35.10 -12.37 24.75
CA GLU A 243 35.38 -10.94 24.58
C GLU A 243 34.11 -10.19 24.16
N ARG A 244 33.46 -9.54 25.11
CA ARG A 244 32.49 -8.48 24.85
C ARG A 244 33.26 -7.18 24.70
N GLN A 245 33.39 -6.70 23.48
CA GLN A 245 33.63 -5.27 23.26
C GLN A 245 32.35 -4.53 23.66
N THR A 246 32.33 -4.03 24.88
CA THR A 246 31.34 -3.08 25.35
C THR A 246 31.66 -1.73 24.72
N PHE A 247 30.85 -1.29 23.75
CA PHE A 247 30.77 0.14 23.42
C PHE A 247 29.96 0.82 24.52
N ASP A 248 30.68 1.61 25.31
CA ASP A 248 30.16 2.51 26.32
C ASP A 248 29.44 3.68 25.64
N VAL A 249 28.10 3.69 25.71
CA VAL A 249 27.28 4.86 25.40
C VAL A 249 26.93 5.51 26.73
N THR A 250 27.84 6.32 27.26
CA THR A 250 27.54 7.23 28.36
C THR A 250 27.44 8.66 27.82
N LEU A 251 26.21 9.16 27.88
CA LEU A 251 25.75 10.54 27.70
C LEU A 251 26.75 11.59 28.22
N GLY A 252 27.20 12.47 27.32
CA GLY A 252 27.87 13.72 27.63
C GLY A 252 27.31 14.82 26.73
N ALA A 253 26.54 15.73 27.33
CA ALA A 253 25.81 16.82 26.72
C ALA A 253 26.59 17.63 25.66
N VAL A 254 26.36 17.34 24.37
CA VAL A 254 26.26 18.29 23.26
C VAL A 254 25.38 17.61 22.20
N GLY A 255 24.24 18.23 21.85
CA GLY A 255 23.38 17.73 20.79
C GLY A 255 24.13 17.67 19.46
N VAL A 256 24.48 16.47 19.03
CA VAL A 256 24.90 16.20 17.66
C VAL A 256 23.67 15.69 16.92
N ASN A 257 22.94 16.62 16.31
CA ASN A 257 22.04 16.33 15.21
C ASN A 257 22.87 15.72 14.07
N ILE A 258 22.93 14.39 14.00
CA ILE A 258 23.44 13.65 12.82
C ILE A 258 22.28 13.53 11.82
N GLY A 259 21.71 14.67 11.42
CA GLY A 259 20.48 14.70 10.65
C GLY A 259 20.20 16.05 10.03
N THR A 260 21.20 16.68 9.39
CA THR A 260 20.99 17.77 8.39
C THR A 260 22.27 18.26 7.68
N GLY A 261 23.39 17.50 7.65
CA GLY A 261 24.63 18.12 7.15
C GLY A 261 25.80 17.23 6.72
N MET A 262 25.65 15.92 6.58
CA MET A 262 26.68 15.15 5.87
C MET A 262 26.36 15.17 4.38
N SER A 263 26.79 16.25 3.71
CA SER A 263 27.11 16.17 2.29
C SER A 263 28.23 15.14 2.17
N PHE A 264 27.91 13.93 1.73
CA PHE A 264 28.91 12.98 1.27
C PHE A 264 29.54 13.59 0.01
N GLU A 265 30.58 14.39 0.21
CA GLU A 265 31.39 15.00 -0.84
C GLU A 265 32.37 13.96 -1.46
N GLY A 266 31.90 12.72 -1.58
CA GLY A 266 32.47 11.67 -2.40
C GLY A 266 31.42 11.32 -3.45
N LYS A 267 31.84 11.05 -4.69
CA LYS A 267 30.93 10.66 -5.78
C LYS A 267 29.92 9.64 -5.25
N GLU A 268 28.63 9.97 -5.31
CA GLU A 268 27.57 9.03 -4.96
C GLU A 268 27.70 7.82 -5.88
N GLU A 269 28.30 6.74 -5.37
CA GLU A 269 28.35 5.48 -6.09
C GLU A 269 26.96 4.86 -6.04
N GLU A 270 26.29 4.86 -7.19
CA GLU A 270 24.98 4.23 -7.34
C GLU A 270 25.08 2.73 -7.08
N SER A 271 24.19 2.19 -6.24
CA SER A 271 24.01 0.75 -6.11
C SER A 271 23.32 0.23 -7.34
N MET A 272 23.88 -0.82 -7.96
CA MET A 272 23.15 -1.62 -8.94
C MET A 272 22.21 -2.56 -8.20
N VAL A 273 20.91 -2.39 -8.40
CA VAL A 273 19.87 -3.13 -7.67
C VAL A 273 19.08 -4.01 -8.64
N ASN A 274 18.77 -5.23 -8.22
CA ASN A 274 17.83 -6.12 -8.90
C ASN A 274 16.61 -6.37 -7.99
N PHE A 275 15.52 -5.65 -8.22
CA PHE A 275 14.28 -5.83 -7.48
C PHE A 275 13.29 -6.64 -8.32
N PHE A 276 13.10 -7.90 -7.93
CA PHE A 276 12.27 -8.86 -8.66
C PHE A 276 12.52 -8.91 -10.18
N GLY A 277 13.78 -8.79 -10.60
CA GLY A 277 14.17 -8.84 -12.01
C GLY A 277 14.11 -7.49 -12.73
N ILE A 278 13.75 -6.40 -12.05
CA ILE A 278 13.96 -5.03 -12.52
C ILE A 278 15.37 -4.60 -12.09
N LYS A 279 16.24 -4.39 -13.07
CA LYS A 279 17.57 -3.79 -12.87
C LYS A 279 17.47 -2.27 -12.98
N SER A 280 17.89 -1.57 -11.92
CA SER A 280 18.02 -0.10 -11.87
C SER A 280 19.24 0.25 -10.99
N SER A 281 19.62 1.52 -10.95
CA SER A 281 20.69 2.03 -10.11
C SER A 281 20.18 3.20 -9.27
N GLY A 282 20.76 3.39 -8.07
CA GLY A 282 20.36 4.50 -7.20
C GLY A 282 21.26 4.65 -5.98
N SER A 283 21.35 5.86 -5.46
CA SER A 283 22.06 6.19 -4.20
C SER A 283 21.09 6.45 -3.04
N ARG A 284 19.82 6.74 -3.32
CA ARG A 284 18.76 7.06 -2.35
C ARG A 284 17.48 6.30 -2.72
N ILE A 285 17.30 5.14 -2.10
CA ILE A 285 16.34 4.12 -2.56
C ILE A 285 15.22 3.92 -1.54
N VAL A 286 13.96 3.89 -1.99
CA VAL A 286 12.84 3.45 -1.13
C VAL A 286 12.16 2.23 -1.71
N LEU A 287 11.93 1.24 -0.85
CA LEU A 287 11.10 0.07 -1.13
C LEU A 287 9.68 0.33 -0.62
N VAL A 288 8.71 0.40 -1.52
CA VAL A 288 7.29 0.56 -1.19
C VAL A 288 6.60 -0.80 -1.34
N ILE A 289 6.15 -1.39 -0.24
CA ILE A 289 5.70 -2.78 -0.21
C ILE A 289 4.26 -2.84 0.30
N GLU A 290 3.37 -3.43 -0.49
CA GLU A 290 2.00 -3.66 -0.05
C GLU A 290 1.95 -4.71 1.08
N ALA A 291 1.29 -4.37 2.19
CA ALA A 291 1.06 -5.27 3.31
C ALA A 291 -0.39 -5.79 3.36
N ALA A 292 -1.27 -5.33 2.47
CA ALA A 292 -2.68 -5.67 2.46
C ALA A 292 -2.97 -7.14 2.10
N ARG A 293 -4.16 -7.61 2.49
CA ARG A 293 -4.70 -8.96 2.20
C ARG A 293 -4.61 -9.37 0.73
N PHE A 294 -4.65 -8.41 -0.19
CA PHE A 294 -4.55 -8.66 -1.63
C PHE A 294 -3.26 -9.38 -2.05
N MET A 295 -2.18 -9.24 -1.28
CA MET A 295 -0.90 -9.93 -1.51
C MET A 295 -0.89 -11.39 -1.05
N LEU A 296 -1.90 -11.81 -0.30
CA LEU A 296 -1.92 -13.07 0.46
C LEU A 296 -3.02 -14.02 -0.01
N THR A 297 -3.66 -13.76 -1.16
CA THR A 297 -4.69 -14.65 -1.70
C THR A 297 -4.11 -16.02 -2.02
N ASP A 298 -4.95 -17.04 -1.99
CA ASP A 298 -4.54 -18.41 -2.34
C ASP A 298 -3.96 -18.47 -3.76
N SER A 299 -4.53 -17.72 -4.71
CA SER A 299 -4.03 -17.62 -6.09
C SER A 299 -2.59 -17.10 -6.18
N LYS A 300 -2.13 -16.32 -5.19
CA LYS A 300 -0.75 -15.81 -5.12
C LYS A 300 0.18 -16.74 -4.33
N GLY A 301 -0.37 -17.77 -3.68
CA GLY A 301 0.35 -18.72 -2.84
C GLY A 301 0.25 -18.45 -1.34
N GLY A 302 -0.67 -17.57 -0.92
CA GLY A 302 -0.96 -17.34 0.50
C GLY A 302 0.16 -16.61 1.26
N ILE A 303 0.09 -16.71 2.59
CA ILE A 303 1.15 -16.26 3.51
C ILE A 303 2.56 -16.77 3.10
N PRO A 304 2.76 -18.06 2.71
CA PRO A 304 4.08 -18.54 2.29
C PRO A 304 4.67 -17.87 1.05
N ALA A 305 3.85 -17.25 0.19
CA ALA A 305 4.35 -16.44 -0.92
C ALA A 305 4.95 -15.12 -0.41
N TYR A 306 4.32 -14.51 0.58
CA TYR A 306 4.79 -13.27 1.19
C TYR A 306 6.12 -13.44 1.95
N ASP A 307 6.35 -14.61 2.56
CA ASP A 307 7.66 -14.91 3.14
C ASP A 307 8.78 -14.94 2.07
N LYS A 308 8.48 -15.40 0.85
CA LYS A 308 9.46 -15.30 -0.26
C LYS A 308 9.70 -13.87 -0.69
N VAL A 309 8.66 -13.04 -0.71
CA VAL A 309 8.79 -11.60 -0.97
C VAL A 309 9.74 -10.96 0.05
N LYS A 310 9.56 -11.23 1.35
CA LYS A 310 10.45 -10.72 2.41
C LYS A 310 11.88 -11.22 2.26
N ALA A 311 12.08 -12.50 1.94
CA ALA A 311 13.42 -13.06 1.69
C ALA A 311 14.11 -12.42 0.47
N ASP A 312 13.37 -12.10 -0.59
CA ASP A 312 13.94 -11.42 -1.75
C ASP A 312 14.24 -9.93 -1.47
N ILE A 313 13.43 -9.26 -0.64
CA ILE A 313 13.75 -7.93 -0.12
C ILE A 313 15.06 -7.96 0.70
N GLU A 314 15.21 -8.94 1.60
CA GLU A 314 16.45 -9.12 2.38
C GLU A 314 17.68 -9.27 1.47
N LYS A 315 17.61 -10.13 0.45
CA LYS A 315 18.70 -10.29 -0.54
C LYS A 315 19.02 -8.99 -1.25
N MET A 316 18.00 -8.22 -1.63
CA MET A 316 18.19 -6.94 -2.28
C MET A 316 18.91 -5.95 -1.35
N LEU A 317 18.45 -5.83 -0.11
CA LEU A 317 19.06 -4.92 0.89
C LEU A 317 20.50 -5.32 1.20
N ALA A 318 20.80 -6.62 1.27
CA ALA A 318 22.15 -7.13 1.47
C ALA A 318 23.10 -6.80 0.30
N GLY A 319 22.55 -6.60 -0.91
CA GLY A 319 23.30 -6.22 -2.11
C GLY A 319 23.55 -4.71 -2.27
N LEU A 320 23.02 -3.87 -1.38
CA LEU A 320 23.22 -2.41 -1.45
C LEU A 320 24.66 -2.03 -1.05
N ASN A 321 25.23 -1.05 -1.75
CA ASN A 321 26.48 -0.41 -1.36
C ASN A 321 26.31 0.32 -0.03
N LYS A 322 27.34 0.32 0.82
CA LYS A 322 27.31 0.97 2.15
C LYS A 322 27.06 2.48 2.11
N THR A 323 27.33 3.12 0.98
CA THR A 323 27.10 4.55 0.70
C THR A 323 25.68 4.86 0.26
N THR A 324 24.87 3.84 -0.09
CA THR A 324 23.46 4.02 -0.46
C THR A 324 22.63 4.26 0.79
N ALA A 325 21.79 5.28 0.72
CA ALA A 325 20.75 5.54 1.72
C ALA A 325 19.46 4.83 1.30
N PHE A 326 18.78 4.19 2.23
CA PHE A 326 17.56 3.45 1.95
C PHE A 326 16.49 3.59 3.03
N ASN A 327 15.25 3.28 2.68
CA ASN A 327 14.16 3.08 3.62
C ASN A 327 13.13 2.08 3.04
N ILE A 328 12.22 1.59 3.89
CA ILE A 328 11.10 0.71 3.51
C ILE A 328 9.81 1.38 3.99
N VAL A 329 8.83 1.46 3.10
CA VAL A 329 7.48 1.98 3.37
C VAL A 329 6.48 0.86 3.09
N LEU A 330 5.75 0.45 4.13
CA LEU A 330 4.62 -0.45 4.02
C LEU A 330 3.34 0.34 3.80
N PHE A 331 2.39 -0.22 3.05
CA PHE A 331 1.07 0.37 2.91
C PHE A 331 -0.07 -0.65 2.94
N GLU A 332 -1.21 -0.21 3.48
CA GLU A 332 -2.47 -0.94 3.53
C GLU A 332 -3.63 0.04 3.70
N GLY A 333 -4.51 0.16 2.70
CA GLY A 333 -5.59 1.16 2.73
C GLY A 333 -5.02 2.56 3.01
N LYS A 334 -5.57 3.27 3.99
CA LYS A 334 -5.04 4.59 4.41
C LYS A 334 -3.80 4.53 5.31
N LYS A 335 -3.40 3.34 5.80
CA LYS A 335 -2.26 3.16 6.69
C LYS A 335 -0.97 3.08 5.89
N ILE A 336 0.05 3.79 6.36
CA ILE A 336 1.44 3.63 5.92
C ILE A 336 2.35 3.56 7.13
N ALA A 337 3.39 2.73 7.05
CA ALA A 337 4.41 2.59 8.09
C ALA A 337 5.79 2.58 7.47
N SER A 338 6.73 3.32 8.06
CA SER A 338 8.10 3.41 7.55
C SER A 338 9.08 2.77 8.54
N PHE A 339 10.10 2.06 8.05
CA PHE A 339 11.15 1.50 8.89
C PHE A 339 11.89 2.59 9.68
N ARG A 340 12.12 3.74 9.03
CA ARG A 340 12.67 4.96 9.61
C ARG A 340 11.88 6.17 9.14
N GLU A 341 11.98 7.27 9.88
CA GLU A 341 11.38 8.54 9.45
C GLU A 341 12.09 9.10 8.20
N GLU A 342 13.42 8.98 8.16
CA GLU A 342 14.30 9.43 7.08
C GLU A 342 15.08 8.24 6.46
N LEU A 343 15.75 8.50 5.32
CA LEU A 343 16.66 7.53 4.72
C LEU A 343 17.85 7.24 5.65
N VAL A 344 18.24 5.96 5.74
CA VAL A 344 19.41 5.55 6.53
C VAL A 344 20.44 4.85 5.65
N ALA A 345 21.72 4.98 5.98
CA ALA A 345 22.78 4.29 5.23
C ALA A 345 22.57 2.75 5.25
N ALA A 346 22.88 2.07 4.15
CA ALA A 346 22.86 0.62 4.00
C ALA A 346 24.02 -0.07 4.75
N SER A 347 24.18 0.26 6.03
CA SER A 347 25.09 -0.45 6.92
C SER A 347 24.55 -1.84 7.24
N PRO A 348 25.41 -2.84 7.51
CA PRO A 348 24.96 -4.17 7.92
C PRO A 348 24.04 -4.17 9.15
N SER A 349 24.18 -3.19 10.04
CA SER A 349 23.30 -3.02 11.20
C SER A 349 21.90 -2.54 10.80
N ASN A 350 21.81 -1.53 9.93
CA ASN A 350 20.52 -1.01 9.47
C ASN A 350 19.78 -2.01 8.60
N VAL A 351 20.49 -2.75 7.73
CA VAL A 351 19.89 -3.83 6.93
C VAL A 351 19.30 -4.91 7.82
N ARG A 352 20.05 -5.38 8.83
CA ARG A 352 19.54 -6.38 9.77
C ARG A 352 18.30 -5.90 10.52
N GLN A 353 18.32 -4.66 11.03
CA GLN A 353 17.16 -4.06 11.71
C GLN A 353 15.95 -3.91 10.78
N ALA A 354 16.16 -3.57 9.51
CA ALA A 354 15.09 -3.48 8.53
C ALA A 354 14.44 -4.84 8.25
N VAL A 355 15.25 -5.90 8.16
CA VAL A 355 14.77 -7.28 8.01
C VAL A 355 14.00 -7.74 9.25
N GLU A 356 14.53 -7.49 10.45
CA GLU A 356 13.85 -7.79 11.72
C GLU A 356 12.52 -7.04 11.86
N TRP A 357 12.47 -5.77 11.42
CA TRP A 357 11.26 -4.95 11.41
C TRP A 357 10.22 -5.44 10.39
N LEU A 358 10.66 -5.97 9.24
CA LEU A 358 9.77 -6.48 8.20
C LEU A 358 9.25 -7.89 8.54
N ASP A 359 10.02 -8.70 9.28
CA ASP A 359 9.71 -10.11 9.50
C ASP A 359 8.29 -10.37 10.03
N PRO A 360 7.76 -9.67 11.06
CA PRO A 360 6.45 -10.03 11.62
C PRO A 360 5.26 -9.74 10.69
N ILE A 361 5.42 -8.91 9.66
CA ILE A 361 4.34 -8.60 8.71
C ILE A 361 3.82 -9.87 8.04
N ASN A 362 2.49 -10.05 8.09
CA ASN A 362 1.77 -11.11 7.40
C ASN A 362 2.27 -12.53 7.72
N LYS A 363 2.81 -12.77 8.93
CA LYS A 363 3.25 -14.11 9.38
C LYS A 363 2.10 -15.01 9.79
N VAL A 364 1.05 -14.43 10.37
CA VAL A 364 -0.11 -15.16 10.91
C VAL A 364 -1.39 -14.54 10.39
N TYR A 365 -2.44 -15.35 10.27
CA TYR A 365 -3.69 -14.94 9.64
C TYR A 365 -4.42 -13.85 10.43
N GLU A 366 -4.35 -13.93 11.75
CA GLU A 366 -5.02 -13.03 12.69
C GLU A 366 -4.39 -11.63 12.75
N GLU A 367 -3.14 -11.50 12.30
CA GLU A 367 -2.36 -10.25 12.31
C GLU A 367 -1.95 -9.82 10.88
N ILE A 368 -2.78 -10.14 9.88
CA ILE A 368 -2.56 -9.67 8.51
C ILE A 368 -2.68 -8.14 8.46
N GLY A 369 -1.75 -7.52 7.73
CA GLY A 369 -1.71 -6.09 7.50
C GLY A 369 -0.66 -5.38 8.34
N ILE A 370 -0.77 -4.05 8.37
CA ILE A 370 0.04 -3.19 9.23
C ILE A 370 -0.55 -3.20 10.63
N ARG A 371 0.20 -3.78 11.58
CA ARG A 371 -0.19 -3.87 12.99
C ARG A 371 -0.08 -2.52 13.70
N ALA A 372 -0.78 -2.37 14.82
CA ALA A 372 -0.83 -1.13 15.59
C ALA A 372 0.52 -0.70 16.19
N ASP A 373 1.46 -1.62 16.35
CA ASP A 373 2.80 -1.34 16.89
C ASP A 373 3.77 -0.78 15.83
N TYR A 374 3.34 -0.70 14.56
CA TYR A 374 4.11 -0.06 13.50
C TYR A 374 3.94 1.47 13.58
N THR A 375 5.06 2.19 13.51
CA THR A 375 5.04 3.65 13.48
C THR A 375 4.40 4.14 12.19
N THR A 376 3.26 4.82 12.31
CA THR A 376 2.60 5.46 11.18
C THR A 376 3.41 6.66 10.70
N ALA A 377 3.59 6.78 9.39
CA ALA A 377 4.26 7.93 8.80
C ALA A 377 3.21 8.93 8.27
N PRO A 378 3.15 10.18 8.76
CA PRO A 378 2.29 11.18 8.15
C PRO A 378 2.85 11.64 6.80
N ILE A 379 1.96 12.11 5.92
CA ILE A 379 2.34 12.92 4.75
C ILE A 379 2.46 14.36 5.25
N GLN A 380 3.49 15.07 4.80
CA GLN A 380 3.79 16.42 5.28
C GLN A 380 3.07 17.49 4.45
N GLU A 381 2.93 17.28 3.14
CA GLU A 381 2.39 18.27 2.22
C GLU A 381 1.28 17.66 1.36
N GLY A 382 0.15 18.35 1.28
CA GLY A 382 -0.95 18.02 0.37
C GLY A 382 -0.56 18.33 -1.07
N VAL A 383 -0.93 17.45 -1.99
CA VAL A 383 -0.64 17.59 -3.42
C VAL A 383 -1.94 17.36 -4.17
N GLU A 384 -2.26 18.23 -5.13
CA GLU A 384 -3.41 18.11 -6.02
C GLU A 384 -3.15 17.12 -7.17
N PRO A 385 -4.18 16.44 -7.73
CA PRO A 385 -5.62 16.73 -7.59
C PRO A 385 -6.35 15.95 -6.47
N ILE A 386 -5.65 15.15 -5.68
CA ILE A 386 -6.27 14.29 -4.66
C ILE A 386 -5.95 14.83 -3.26
N PRO A 387 -6.96 15.23 -2.48
CA PRO A 387 -6.77 15.70 -1.10
C PRO A 387 -5.98 14.69 -0.26
N VAL A 388 -5.13 15.21 0.64
CA VAL A 388 -4.24 14.37 1.47
C VAL A 388 -5.00 13.33 2.31
N ASP A 389 -6.21 13.68 2.77
CA ASP A 389 -7.06 12.81 3.58
C ASP A 389 -7.67 11.66 2.77
N ASP A 390 -7.73 11.81 1.45
CA ASP A 390 -8.23 10.81 0.51
C ASP A 390 -7.12 9.92 -0.03
N LEU A 391 -5.85 10.33 0.11
CA LEU A 391 -4.71 9.51 -0.29
C LEU A 391 -4.71 8.19 0.48
N SER A 392 -4.61 7.10 -0.28
CA SER A 392 -4.49 5.77 0.27
C SER A 392 -3.70 4.86 -0.68
N HIS A 393 -3.50 3.61 -0.26
CA HIS A 393 -2.77 2.58 -0.96
C HIS A 393 -1.36 3.05 -1.38
N TYR A 394 -0.89 2.57 -2.53
CA TYR A 394 0.45 2.87 -3.03
C TYR A 394 0.64 4.35 -3.35
N ILE A 395 -0.42 5.14 -3.58
CA ILE A 395 -0.31 6.57 -3.88
C ILE A 395 0.18 7.34 -2.65
N LYS A 396 -0.44 7.08 -1.49
CA LYS A 396 0.00 7.65 -0.21
C LYS A 396 1.46 7.29 0.07
N ALA A 397 1.82 6.03 -0.16
CA ALA A 397 3.16 5.53 0.09
C ALA A 397 4.21 6.07 -0.90
N LEU A 398 3.85 6.24 -2.17
CA LEU A 398 4.69 6.89 -3.18
C LEU A 398 4.93 8.35 -2.81
N GLN A 399 3.89 9.10 -2.44
CA GLN A 399 4.05 10.49 -2.01
C GLN A 399 4.97 10.61 -0.79
N ARG A 400 4.77 9.76 0.23
CA ARG A 400 5.69 9.69 1.38
C ARG A 400 7.13 9.36 0.98
N SER A 401 7.32 8.52 -0.03
CA SER A 401 8.66 8.19 -0.54
C SER A 401 9.31 9.38 -1.26
N LEU A 402 8.53 10.17 -2.00
CA LEU A 402 9.02 11.35 -2.71
C LEU A 402 9.48 12.45 -1.74
N GLU A 403 8.81 12.63 -0.60
CA GLU A 403 9.19 13.55 0.48
C GLU A 403 10.59 13.27 1.04
N MET A 404 11.06 12.02 0.97
CA MET A 404 12.38 11.61 1.48
C MET A 404 13.54 11.95 0.52
N ASP A 405 13.29 12.70 -0.56
CA ASP A 405 14.29 13.08 -1.56
C ASP A 405 15.05 11.86 -2.15
N VAL A 406 14.29 10.87 -2.61
CA VAL A 406 14.79 9.65 -3.25
C VAL A 406 15.21 9.91 -4.70
N ASN A 407 16.05 9.04 -5.27
CA ASN A 407 16.26 8.97 -6.72
C ASN A 407 15.76 7.69 -7.36
N THR A 408 15.44 6.67 -6.56
CA THR A 408 14.86 5.41 -7.07
C THR A 408 13.82 4.88 -6.08
N VAL A 409 12.64 4.53 -6.60
CA VAL A 409 11.57 3.87 -5.84
C VAL A 409 11.29 2.52 -6.48
N PHE A 410 11.14 1.49 -5.65
CA PHE A 410 10.63 0.19 -6.07
C PHE A 410 9.32 -0.10 -5.35
N LEU A 411 8.22 -0.12 -6.10
CA LEU A 411 6.88 -0.43 -5.62
C LEU A 411 6.55 -1.90 -5.90
N LEU A 412 6.18 -2.66 -4.88
CA LEU A 412 5.56 -3.98 -5.01
C LEU A 412 4.08 -3.86 -4.61
N THR A 413 3.18 -4.16 -5.55
CA THR A 413 1.73 -4.05 -5.37
C THR A 413 1.00 -5.21 -6.02
N SER A 414 -0.18 -5.55 -5.49
CA SER A 414 -1.12 -6.52 -6.04
C SER A 414 -1.93 -5.98 -7.21
N GLY A 415 -1.94 -4.66 -7.43
CA GLY A 415 -2.55 -4.03 -8.59
C GLY A 415 -3.20 -2.67 -8.30
N TRP A 416 -4.11 -2.29 -9.19
CA TRP A 416 -4.99 -1.15 -8.99
C TRP A 416 -6.03 -1.48 -7.92
N VAL A 417 -6.11 -0.63 -6.90
CA VAL A 417 -7.18 -0.67 -5.90
C VAL A 417 -7.97 0.62 -6.04
N HIS A 418 -9.29 0.50 -6.10
CA HIS A 418 -10.19 1.64 -6.28
C HIS A 418 -10.00 2.66 -5.16
N LEU A 419 -9.54 3.85 -5.50
CA LEU A 419 -9.32 4.92 -4.53
C LEU A 419 -10.66 5.61 -4.24
N HIS A 420 -11.20 5.42 -3.05
CA HIS A 420 -12.48 6.00 -2.67
C HIS A 420 -12.43 7.53 -2.76
N LYS A 421 -13.41 8.13 -3.46
CA LYS A 421 -13.63 9.58 -3.50
C LYS A 421 -14.80 9.92 -2.59
N PRO A 422 -14.58 10.57 -1.43
CA PRO A 422 -15.70 10.99 -0.59
C PRO A 422 -16.58 11.93 -1.41
N LEU A 423 -17.88 11.67 -1.39
CA LEU A 423 -18.90 12.51 -1.98
C LEU A 423 -19.79 13.02 -0.86
N ASP A 424 -20.29 14.24 -0.97
CA ASP A 424 -21.35 14.70 -0.08
C ASP A 424 -22.64 13.88 -0.28
N GLU A 425 -23.60 14.01 0.63
CA GLU A 425 -24.85 13.22 0.58
C GLU A 425 -25.61 13.42 -0.75
N ARG A 426 -25.66 14.65 -1.27
CA ARG A 426 -26.38 14.96 -2.52
C ARG A 426 -25.67 14.38 -3.74
N GLU A 427 -24.34 14.45 -3.76
CA GLU A 427 -23.50 13.86 -4.79
C GLU A 427 -23.56 12.34 -4.76
N LEU A 428 -23.58 11.74 -3.57
CA LEU A 428 -23.69 10.30 -3.39
C LEU A 428 -25.07 9.77 -3.82
N GLU A 429 -26.15 10.48 -3.47
CA GLU A 429 -27.50 10.18 -3.96
C GLU A 429 -27.57 10.28 -5.48
N LYS A 430 -27.01 11.34 -6.06
CA LYS A 430 -26.91 11.49 -7.51
C LYS A 430 -26.11 10.33 -8.12
N PHE A 431 -24.96 9.98 -7.55
CA PHE A 431 -24.14 8.87 -7.99
C PHE A 431 -24.94 7.56 -8.00
N TYR A 432 -25.61 7.21 -6.91
CA TYR A 432 -26.42 5.99 -6.87
C TYR A 432 -27.61 6.02 -7.82
N ARG A 433 -28.25 7.18 -7.99
CA ARG A 433 -29.34 7.35 -8.97
C ARG A 433 -28.85 7.17 -10.40
N ASP A 434 -27.70 7.75 -10.76
CA ASP A 434 -27.10 7.65 -12.10
C ASP A 434 -26.68 6.21 -12.38
N TYR A 435 -26.15 5.52 -11.36
CA TYR A 435 -25.91 4.09 -11.38
C TYR A 435 -27.19 3.26 -11.24
N LYS A 436 -28.39 3.82 -11.10
CA LYS A 436 -29.64 3.07 -10.88
C LYS A 436 -29.54 2.06 -9.73
N TRP A 437 -28.77 2.36 -8.69
CA TRP A 437 -28.60 1.52 -7.50
C TRP A 437 -29.78 1.77 -6.56
N THR A 438 -30.57 0.73 -6.29
CA THR A 438 -31.82 0.86 -5.51
C THR A 438 -31.65 0.32 -4.09
N GLU A 439 -32.57 0.68 -3.18
CA GLU A 439 -32.63 0.09 -1.83
C GLU A 439 -32.74 -1.45 -1.87
N LYS A 440 -33.40 -2.00 -2.89
CA LYS A 440 -33.50 -3.44 -3.10
C LYS A 440 -32.14 -4.05 -3.44
N ASP A 441 -31.35 -3.39 -4.28
CA ASP A 441 -29.98 -3.83 -4.61
C ASP A 441 -29.08 -3.78 -3.36
N GLU A 442 -29.19 -2.70 -2.59
CA GLU A 442 -28.46 -2.54 -1.32
C GLU A 442 -28.80 -3.66 -0.33
N ALA A 443 -30.09 -3.93 -0.11
CA ALA A 443 -30.53 -5.00 0.78
C ALA A 443 -30.04 -6.38 0.30
N ALA A 444 -30.11 -6.65 -1.00
CA ALA A 444 -29.61 -7.90 -1.57
C ALA A 444 -28.08 -8.04 -1.39
N TRP A 445 -27.33 -6.96 -1.60
CA TRP A 445 -25.88 -6.91 -1.40
C TRP A 445 -25.51 -7.19 0.06
N VAL A 446 -26.14 -6.50 1.01
CA VAL A 446 -25.89 -6.70 2.45
C VAL A 446 -26.16 -8.15 2.88
N GLU A 447 -27.26 -8.74 2.41
CA GLU A 447 -27.58 -10.14 2.71
C GLU A 447 -26.59 -11.12 2.06
N ALA A 448 -26.10 -10.84 0.85
CA ALA A 448 -25.06 -11.65 0.21
C ALA A 448 -23.72 -11.57 0.94
N VAL A 449 -23.32 -10.39 1.43
CA VAL A 449 -22.13 -10.22 2.26
C VAL A 449 -22.23 -11.03 3.56
N LYS A 450 -23.40 -11.04 4.22
CA LYS A 450 -23.61 -11.90 5.41
C LYS A 450 -23.44 -13.38 5.09
N ARG A 451 -23.97 -13.85 3.95
CA ARG A 451 -23.79 -15.24 3.50
C ARG A 451 -22.33 -15.54 3.18
N ALA A 452 -21.63 -14.61 2.53
CA ALA A 452 -20.20 -14.72 2.23
C ALA A 452 -19.35 -14.82 3.49
N GLN A 453 -19.63 -14.02 4.52
CA GLN A 453 -18.96 -14.11 5.82
C GLN A 453 -19.17 -15.48 6.46
N ALA A 454 -20.43 -15.94 6.57
CA ALA A 454 -20.74 -17.24 7.17
C ALA A 454 -20.11 -18.40 6.39
N TRP A 455 -20.04 -18.30 5.07
CA TRP A 455 -19.35 -19.26 4.22
C TRP A 455 -17.84 -19.28 4.49
N LEU A 456 -17.19 -18.11 4.56
CA LEU A 456 -15.76 -17.98 4.82
C LEU A 456 -15.39 -18.54 6.20
N ASP A 457 -16.21 -18.26 7.21
CA ASP A 457 -16.01 -18.78 8.57
C ASP A 457 -16.05 -20.30 8.60
N LYS A 458 -17.00 -20.91 7.89
CA LYS A 458 -17.12 -22.36 7.75
C LYS A 458 -15.94 -22.97 7.00
N GLU A 459 -15.53 -22.34 5.90
CA GLU A 459 -14.36 -22.78 5.13
C GLU A 459 -13.08 -22.70 5.97
N ASN A 460 -12.86 -21.59 6.67
CA ASN A 460 -11.70 -21.41 7.54
C ASN A 460 -11.71 -22.35 8.75
N ALA A 461 -12.87 -22.66 9.32
CA ALA A 461 -12.99 -23.72 10.33
C ALA A 461 -12.59 -25.09 9.76
N ALA A 462 -13.04 -25.42 8.53
CA ALA A 462 -12.68 -26.66 7.87
C ALA A 462 -11.16 -26.72 7.55
N ARG A 463 -10.56 -25.63 7.07
CA ARG A 463 -9.12 -25.54 6.81
C ARG A 463 -8.29 -25.72 8.08
N ARG A 464 -8.67 -25.04 9.18
CA ARG A 464 -8.04 -25.22 10.50
C ARG A 464 -8.10 -26.67 10.96
N SER A 465 -9.24 -27.36 10.80
CA SER A 465 -9.36 -28.78 11.16
C SER A 465 -8.45 -29.72 10.36
N LYS A 466 -7.99 -29.29 9.18
CA LYS A 466 -7.10 -30.03 8.28
C LYS A 466 -5.64 -29.59 8.39
N GLY A 467 -5.32 -28.59 9.23
CA GLY A 467 -3.99 -28.00 9.30
C GLY A 467 -3.57 -27.25 8.03
N VAL A 468 -4.53 -26.80 7.23
CA VAL A 468 -4.29 -25.97 6.03
C VAL A 468 -4.42 -24.50 6.42
N PRO A 469 -3.57 -23.59 5.89
CA PRO A 469 -3.70 -22.16 6.14
C PRO A 469 -5.10 -21.64 5.77
N GLN A 470 -5.62 -20.71 6.58
CA GLN A 470 -6.91 -20.08 6.34
C GLN A 470 -6.93 -19.31 5.02
N ARG A 471 -8.09 -19.29 4.36
CA ARG A 471 -8.32 -18.55 3.12
C ARG A 471 -8.29 -17.05 3.42
N VAL A 472 -7.37 -16.35 2.76
CA VAL A 472 -7.38 -14.88 2.73
C VAL A 472 -8.15 -14.44 1.50
N ILE A 473 -9.09 -13.53 1.69
CA ILE A 473 -9.88 -12.93 0.61
C ILE A 473 -9.46 -11.47 0.43
N ARG A 474 -9.58 -10.97 -0.80
CA ARG A 474 -9.30 -9.57 -1.13
C ARG A 474 -10.29 -8.64 -0.44
N ASP A 475 -11.56 -8.91 -0.68
CA ASP A 475 -12.71 -8.19 -0.16
C ASP A 475 -13.96 -9.08 -0.28
N TRP A 476 -15.09 -8.59 0.23
CA TRP A 476 -16.35 -9.34 0.18
C TRP A 476 -16.91 -9.52 -1.24
N HIS A 477 -16.55 -8.67 -2.21
CA HIS A 477 -16.98 -8.83 -3.59
C HIS A 477 -16.43 -10.11 -4.21
N GLU A 478 -15.24 -10.56 -3.80
CA GLU A 478 -14.66 -11.82 -4.27
C GLU A 478 -15.59 -13.00 -3.97
N ILE A 479 -15.96 -13.17 -2.70
CA ILE A 479 -16.78 -14.30 -2.27
C ILE A 479 -18.23 -14.13 -2.72
N VAL A 480 -18.77 -12.91 -2.69
CA VAL A 480 -20.12 -12.67 -3.22
C VAL A 480 -20.19 -12.99 -4.71
N ALA A 481 -19.17 -12.66 -5.51
CA ALA A 481 -19.13 -13.03 -6.92
C ALA A 481 -19.00 -14.55 -7.14
N GLU A 482 -18.35 -15.26 -6.22
CA GLU A 482 -18.25 -16.74 -6.25
C GLU A 482 -19.59 -17.41 -5.92
N LEU A 483 -20.27 -16.94 -4.87
CA LEU A 483 -21.53 -17.53 -4.39
C LEU A 483 -22.76 -17.07 -5.19
N GLU A 484 -22.74 -15.83 -5.66
CA GLU A 484 -23.87 -15.15 -6.30
C GLU A 484 -23.39 -14.35 -7.54
N PRO A 485 -22.95 -15.04 -8.60
CA PRO A 485 -22.31 -14.41 -9.77
C PRO A 485 -23.22 -13.44 -10.53
N ASN A 486 -24.53 -13.57 -10.38
CA ASN A 486 -25.52 -12.70 -11.02
C ASN A 486 -25.93 -11.52 -10.14
N LEU A 487 -25.45 -11.44 -8.90
CA LEU A 487 -25.75 -10.32 -8.03
C LEU A 487 -24.99 -9.08 -8.50
N ARG A 488 -25.71 -7.99 -8.62
CA ARG A 488 -25.15 -6.71 -8.99
C ARG A 488 -24.19 -6.22 -7.90
N ARG A 489 -22.98 -5.81 -8.29
CA ARG A 489 -21.97 -5.25 -7.37
C ARG A 489 -22.33 -3.84 -6.97
N LYS A 490 -22.14 -3.52 -5.69
CA LYS A 490 -22.32 -2.16 -5.18
C LYS A 490 -21.30 -1.22 -5.84
N PRO A 491 -21.74 -0.17 -6.56
CA PRO A 491 -20.82 0.81 -7.10
C PRO A 491 -20.25 1.66 -5.95
N GLY A 492 -18.99 2.05 -6.06
CA GLY A 492 -18.32 2.95 -5.13
C GLY A 492 -17.77 4.16 -5.88
N PRO A 493 -17.98 5.39 -5.39
CA PRO A 493 -17.35 6.56 -5.97
C PRO A 493 -15.83 6.44 -5.79
N GLY A 494 -15.08 6.80 -6.81
CA GLY A 494 -13.63 6.78 -6.74
C GLY A 494 -12.96 7.66 -7.77
N TYR A 495 -11.70 7.96 -7.49
CA TYR A 495 -10.84 8.66 -8.42
C TYR A 495 -10.51 7.79 -9.63
N THR A 496 -10.35 8.43 -10.79
CA THR A 496 -9.95 7.74 -12.00
C THR A 496 -8.46 7.40 -11.98
N MET A 497 -8.04 6.49 -12.86
CA MET A 497 -6.62 6.17 -13.01
C MET A 497 -5.81 7.38 -13.48
N GLU A 498 -6.41 8.25 -14.29
CA GLU A 498 -5.81 9.49 -14.79
C GLU A 498 -5.59 10.50 -13.67
N GLU A 499 -6.59 10.73 -12.79
CA GLU A 499 -6.44 11.59 -11.60
C GLU A 499 -5.31 11.06 -10.69
N VAL A 500 -5.21 9.74 -10.55
CA VAL A 500 -4.15 9.11 -9.75
C VAL A 500 -2.77 9.20 -10.42
N GLU A 501 -2.70 9.06 -11.73
CA GLU A 501 -1.45 9.30 -12.48
C GLU A 501 -1.00 10.75 -12.32
N GLU A 502 -1.94 11.69 -12.45
CA GLU A 502 -1.68 13.12 -12.28
C GLU A 502 -1.18 13.42 -10.87
N GLN A 503 -1.78 12.84 -9.81
CA GLN A 503 -1.32 12.96 -8.43
C GLN A 503 0.17 12.63 -8.28
N VAL A 504 0.61 11.50 -8.84
CA VAL A 504 2.02 11.08 -8.75
C VAL A 504 2.93 12.05 -9.51
N GLN A 505 2.48 12.58 -10.65
CA GLN A 505 3.25 13.54 -11.43
C GLN A 505 3.35 14.89 -10.72
N SER A 506 2.25 15.41 -10.18
CA SER A 506 2.21 16.64 -9.38
C SER A 506 3.16 16.56 -8.18
N ALA A 507 3.14 15.43 -7.46
CA ALA A 507 4.05 15.22 -6.32
C ALA A 507 5.52 15.28 -6.77
N LYS A 508 5.88 14.65 -7.89
CA LYS A 508 7.24 14.75 -8.45
C LYS A 508 7.62 16.18 -8.81
N GLU A 509 6.72 16.95 -9.41
CA GLU A 509 7.02 18.33 -9.79
C GLU A 509 7.25 19.22 -8.55
N ILE A 510 6.39 19.10 -7.54
CA ILE A 510 6.49 19.87 -6.29
C ILE A 510 7.83 19.60 -5.59
N TYR A 511 8.19 18.33 -5.39
CA TYR A 511 9.39 17.98 -4.62
C TYR A 511 10.71 18.08 -5.41
N TYR A 512 10.71 17.93 -6.74
CA TYR A 512 11.96 17.83 -7.52
C TYR A 512 12.18 18.96 -8.52
N ARG A 513 11.12 19.48 -9.20
CA ARG A 513 11.30 20.55 -10.21
C ARG A 513 11.66 21.87 -9.54
N ASN A 514 10.97 22.23 -8.46
CA ASN A 514 11.24 23.48 -7.74
C ASN A 514 12.65 23.52 -7.12
N ALA A 515 13.25 22.35 -6.88
CA ALA A 515 14.56 22.22 -6.27
C ALA A 515 15.71 21.93 -7.26
N ASN A 516 15.44 21.94 -8.58
CA ASN A 516 16.40 21.56 -9.62
C ASN A 516 17.05 20.18 -9.39
N LYS A 517 16.28 19.25 -8.82
CA LYS A 517 16.72 17.88 -8.52
C LYS A 517 16.36 16.94 -9.67
N LYS A 518 17.17 15.91 -9.88
CA LYS A 518 16.83 14.82 -10.81
C LYS A 518 15.58 14.10 -10.27
N LYS A 519 14.55 13.97 -11.11
CA LYS A 519 13.32 13.24 -10.76
C LYS A 519 13.64 11.77 -10.49
N PRO A 520 12.95 11.13 -9.53
CA PRO A 520 13.22 9.74 -9.18
C PRO A 520 12.67 8.77 -10.22
N GLU A 521 13.41 7.69 -10.46
CA GLU A 521 12.93 6.53 -11.21
C GLU A 521 11.91 5.76 -10.35
N ILE A 522 10.68 5.59 -10.82
CA ILE A 522 9.68 4.74 -10.13
C ILE A 522 9.57 3.42 -10.88
N ASN A 523 9.93 2.33 -10.22
CA ASN A 523 9.84 0.98 -10.73
C ASN A 523 8.68 0.25 -10.05
N ILE A 524 7.84 -0.46 -10.81
CA ILE A 524 6.65 -1.13 -10.29
C ILE A 524 6.71 -2.62 -10.60
N VAL A 525 6.60 -3.43 -9.56
CA VAL A 525 6.41 -4.87 -9.61
C VAL A 525 4.96 -5.14 -9.26
N TRP A 526 4.20 -5.64 -10.24
CA TRP A 526 2.80 -5.98 -10.10
C TRP A 526 2.65 -7.48 -9.90
N PHE A 527 2.22 -7.88 -8.71
CA PHE A 527 2.06 -9.28 -8.32
C PHE A 527 0.61 -9.74 -8.46
N ILE A 528 0.35 -10.63 -9.42
CA ILE A 528 -0.97 -11.18 -9.71
C ILE A 528 -1.05 -12.67 -9.34
N GLY A 529 -2.27 -13.18 -9.20
CA GLY A 529 -2.52 -14.60 -8.94
C GLY A 529 -2.08 -15.50 -10.10
N GLU A 530 -1.82 -16.77 -9.83
CA GLU A 530 -1.36 -17.77 -10.81
C GLU A 530 -2.30 -17.87 -12.02
N ASP A 531 -3.61 -17.81 -11.78
CA ASP A 531 -4.64 -17.89 -12.82
C ASP A 531 -5.16 -16.51 -13.27
N GLU A 532 -4.55 -15.42 -12.80
CA GLU A 532 -4.95 -14.06 -13.18
C GLU A 532 -4.21 -13.63 -14.46
N GLU A 533 -4.97 -13.12 -15.44
CA GLU A 533 -4.39 -12.47 -16.62
C GLU A 533 -4.12 -10.98 -16.33
N PRO A 534 -2.97 -10.42 -16.77
CA PRO A 534 -2.70 -9.00 -16.61
C PRO A 534 -3.70 -8.14 -17.37
N SER A 535 -4.50 -7.34 -16.65
CA SER A 535 -5.34 -6.30 -17.23
C SER A 535 -4.53 -5.28 -18.01
N VAL A 536 -4.88 -5.08 -19.28
CA VAL A 536 -4.27 -4.07 -20.18
C VAL A 536 -4.42 -2.66 -19.62
N THR A 537 -5.57 -2.36 -19.00
CA THR A 537 -5.84 -1.04 -18.41
C THR A 537 -4.92 -0.77 -17.22
N VAL A 538 -4.76 -1.75 -16.32
CA VAL A 538 -3.87 -1.62 -15.14
C VAL A 538 -2.39 -1.57 -15.55
N ASP A 539 -1.98 -2.37 -16.54
CA ASP A 539 -0.61 -2.31 -17.08
C ASP A 539 -0.32 -0.95 -17.72
N THR A 540 -1.29 -0.39 -18.46
CA THR A 540 -1.17 0.96 -19.05
C THR A 540 -1.04 2.02 -17.96
N HIS A 541 -1.87 1.95 -16.92
CA HIS A 541 -1.80 2.85 -15.78
C HIS A 541 -0.42 2.85 -15.11
N PHE A 542 0.11 1.66 -14.78
CA PHE A 542 1.44 1.56 -14.20
C PHE A 542 2.54 2.05 -15.16
N LYS A 543 2.44 1.75 -16.45
CA LYS A 543 3.38 2.29 -17.45
C LYS A 543 3.34 3.81 -17.52
N ASN A 544 2.17 4.44 -17.38
CA ASN A 544 2.05 5.90 -17.38
C ASN A 544 2.77 6.52 -16.17
N ILE A 545 2.70 5.87 -15.00
CA ILE A 545 3.45 6.27 -13.80
C ILE A 545 4.97 6.16 -14.02
N THR A 546 5.46 5.08 -14.64
CA THR A 546 6.91 4.81 -14.74
C THR A 546 7.60 5.49 -15.93
N ARG A 547 6.93 5.63 -17.09
CA ARG A 547 7.55 5.97 -18.38
C ARG A 547 8.28 7.31 -18.40
N ARG A 548 7.78 8.32 -17.69
CA ARG A 548 8.30 9.70 -17.79
C ARG A 548 9.72 9.87 -17.23
N ASP A 549 10.13 9.01 -16.29
CA ASP A 549 11.40 9.15 -15.57
C ASP A 549 12.28 7.89 -15.65
N GLY A 550 12.17 7.12 -16.74
CA GLY A 550 13.03 5.95 -16.99
C GLY A 550 12.72 4.70 -16.15
N GLY A 551 11.64 4.74 -15.37
CA GLY A 551 11.16 3.62 -14.56
C GLY A 551 10.60 2.46 -15.39
N LYS A 552 10.50 1.29 -14.78
CA LYS A 552 10.06 0.05 -15.45
C LYS A 552 8.90 -0.61 -14.70
N THR A 553 8.06 -1.31 -15.44
CA THR A 553 7.04 -2.20 -14.88
C THR A 553 7.43 -3.66 -15.09
N ARG A 554 7.03 -4.53 -14.16
CA ARG A 554 7.15 -5.99 -14.30
C ARG A 554 5.98 -6.69 -13.64
N VAL A 555 5.43 -7.69 -14.31
CA VAL A 555 4.39 -8.55 -13.75
C VAL A 555 5.03 -9.82 -13.18
N LEU A 556 4.61 -10.21 -11.98
CA LEU A 556 4.89 -11.51 -11.36
C LEU A 556 3.58 -12.26 -11.21
N GLN A 557 3.56 -13.53 -11.58
CA GLN A 557 2.34 -14.34 -11.60
C GLN A 557 2.48 -15.56 -10.68
N GLY A 558 1.66 -15.57 -9.63
CA GLY A 558 1.61 -16.65 -8.63
C GLY A 558 2.95 -16.94 -7.95
N LEU A 559 3.00 -18.05 -7.22
CA LEU A 559 4.22 -18.46 -6.51
C LEU A 559 5.38 -18.78 -7.46
N ALA A 560 5.09 -19.18 -8.70
CA ALA A 560 6.09 -19.46 -9.73
C ALA A 560 6.83 -18.19 -10.17
N GLY A 561 6.14 -17.05 -10.26
CA GLY A 561 6.73 -15.75 -10.58
C GLY A 561 7.77 -15.27 -9.56
N LEU A 562 7.71 -15.78 -8.33
CA LEU A 562 8.65 -15.50 -7.25
C LEU A 562 9.90 -16.40 -7.28
N LYS A 563 10.02 -17.36 -8.21
CA LYS A 563 11.21 -18.21 -8.31
C LYS A 563 12.33 -17.50 -9.09
N ASN A 564 13.52 -17.42 -8.49
CA ASN A 564 14.77 -16.94 -9.11
C ASN A 564 14.75 -15.47 -9.60
N VAL A 565 13.92 -14.62 -8.99
CA VAL A 565 13.68 -13.25 -9.50
C VAL A 565 14.79 -12.26 -9.11
N THR A 566 15.37 -12.41 -7.92
CA THR A 566 16.52 -11.60 -7.47
C THR A 566 17.84 -12.01 -8.09
N GLY A 567 17.89 -13.14 -8.82
CA GLY A 567 19.12 -13.72 -9.35
C GLY A 567 19.99 -14.19 -8.19
N ASP A 568 20.26 -15.49 -8.09
CA ASP A 568 21.30 -15.94 -7.16
C ASP A 568 22.58 -15.20 -7.57
N ILE A 569 23.06 -14.32 -6.69
CA ILE A 569 24.41 -13.77 -6.80
C ILE A 569 25.28 -15.02 -6.70
N LYS A 570 25.79 -15.49 -7.83
CA LYS A 570 26.75 -16.59 -7.83
C LYS A 570 27.94 -16.12 -7.01
N ASP A 571 28.11 -16.72 -5.84
CA ASP A 571 29.29 -16.57 -4.98
C ASP A 571 30.60 -16.78 -5.75
#